data_AF-A0A914E5G6-F1
#
_entry.id   AF-A0A914E5G6-F1
#
_cell.length_a   1.000
_cell.length_b   1.000
_cell.length_c   1.000
_cell.angle_alpha   90.00
_cell.angle_beta   90.00
_cell.angle_gamma   90.00
#
_symmetry.space_group_name_H-M   'P 1'
#
loop_
_entity.id
_entity.type
_entity.pdbx_description
1 polymer ?
#
loop_
_entity_poly.entity_id
_entity_poly.type
_entity_poly.pdbx_seq_one_letter_code
_entity_poly.pdbx_strand_id
1 'polypeptide(L)'
;MSEWDRLAEKLRHPDNPVVFFEMAAGGAPIGTIKMEIFADVVPKTAENFRQLCTGEYRKDGVPVGYKNSQFHRVIKDFMIQGGDFVNGDGTDTNGCQFFITCAKCDFLDGKHVVFGRVLDGMLTVRKIENAPVGQNNKPKIPIVIEQCGQL
;
A
#
# COMPACT_ATOMS: atom_id res chain seq x y z
N MET A 1 -21.22 -17.01 6.73
CA MET A 1 -20.14 -16.60 5.81
C MET A 1 -19.25 -15.63 6.55
N SER A 2 -18.01 -16.05 6.81
CA SER A 2 -16.98 -15.26 7.47
C SER A 2 -16.56 -14.07 6.60
N GLU A 3 -15.84 -13.11 7.18
CA GLU A 3 -15.22 -12.02 6.41
C GLU A 3 -14.22 -12.55 5.38
N TRP A 4 -13.49 -13.61 5.73
CA TRP A 4 -12.55 -14.28 4.84
C TRP A 4 -13.24 -14.89 3.63
N ASP A 5 -14.37 -15.60 3.82
CA ASP A 5 -15.12 -16.23 2.72
C ASP A 5 -15.48 -15.18 1.64
N ARG A 6 -15.92 -13.98 2.07
CA ARG A 6 -16.29 -12.88 1.16
C ARG A 6 -15.10 -12.28 0.42
N LEU A 7 -13.91 -12.31 1.02
CA LEU A 7 -12.68 -11.84 0.39
C LEU A 7 -12.15 -12.88 -0.58
N ALA A 8 -12.14 -14.16 -0.18
CA ALA A 8 -11.70 -15.28 -0.99
C ALA A 8 -12.49 -15.39 -2.31
N GLU A 9 -13.81 -15.17 -2.27
CA GLU A 9 -14.67 -15.13 -3.46
C GLU A 9 -14.28 -14.03 -4.47
N LYS A 10 -13.64 -12.95 -3.99
CA LYS A 10 -13.21 -11.84 -4.85
C LYS A 10 -11.84 -12.07 -5.46
N LEU A 11 -11.03 -13.00 -4.93
CA LEU A 11 -9.65 -13.21 -5.37
C LEU A 11 -9.61 -13.61 -6.83
N ARG A 12 -8.58 -13.15 -7.53
CA ARG A 12 -8.30 -13.58 -8.90
C ARG A 12 -7.69 -14.98 -8.88
N HIS A 13 -6.85 -15.27 -7.89
CA HIS A 13 -6.22 -16.56 -7.71
C HIS A 13 -6.31 -16.96 -6.23
N PRO A 14 -6.75 -18.20 -5.90
CA PRO A 14 -6.98 -18.60 -4.51
C PRO A 14 -5.71 -18.57 -3.64
N ASP A 15 -4.55 -18.80 -4.24
CA ASP A 15 -3.25 -18.81 -3.54
C ASP A 15 -2.58 -17.42 -3.47
N ASN A 16 -3.21 -16.37 -4.02
CA ASN A 16 -2.63 -15.03 -3.93
C ASN A 16 -2.68 -14.51 -2.49
N PRO A 17 -1.57 -13.97 -1.95
CA PRO A 17 -1.55 -13.39 -0.63
C PRO A 17 -2.53 -12.21 -0.52
N VAL A 18 -3.18 -12.11 0.64
CA VAL A 18 -3.97 -10.93 1.00
C VAL A 18 -3.27 -10.19 2.12
N VAL A 19 -2.97 -8.92 1.90
CA VAL A 19 -2.32 -8.05 2.88
C VAL A 19 -3.22 -6.90 3.26
N PHE A 20 -2.96 -6.28 4.41
CA PHE A 20 -3.73 -5.14 4.89
C PHE A 20 -2.87 -3.99 5.39
N PHE A 21 -3.42 -2.79 5.31
CA PHE A 21 -2.93 -1.58 5.95
C PHE A 21 -4.04 -0.97 6.80
N GLU A 22 -3.80 -0.81 8.10
CA GLU A 22 -4.60 0.05 8.98
C GLU A 22 -4.05 1.46 8.89
N MET A 23 -4.90 2.40 8.48
CA MET A 23 -4.49 3.75 8.14
C MET A 23 -4.94 4.73 9.22
N ALA A 24 -4.05 5.67 9.56
CA ALA A 24 -4.35 6.81 10.42
C ALA A 24 -3.98 8.14 9.72
N ALA A 25 -4.77 9.18 9.95
CA ALA A 25 -4.45 10.55 9.54
C ALA A 25 -4.35 11.44 10.79
N GLY A 26 -3.18 12.03 11.04
CA GLY A 26 -2.96 12.86 12.22
C GLY A 26 -3.17 12.12 13.54
N GLY A 27 -2.93 10.79 13.54
CA GLY A 27 -3.16 9.91 14.69
C GLY A 27 -4.59 9.40 14.86
N ALA A 28 -5.55 9.84 14.03
CA ALA A 28 -6.91 9.31 14.05
C ALA A 28 -7.06 8.19 13.01
N PRO A 29 -7.60 7.01 13.39
CA PRO A 29 -7.88 5.94 12.42
C PRO A 29 -8.85 6.38 11.33
N ILE A 30 -8.51 6.11 10.07
CA ILE A 30 -9.32 6.48 8.89
C ILE A 30 -9.90 5.28 8.13
N GLY A 31 -9.41 4.06 8.42
CA GLY A 31 -9.93 2.79 7.93
C GLY A 31 -8.84 1.81 7.55
N THR A 32 -9.24 0.62 7.11
CA THR A 32 -8.33 -0.43 6.64
C THR A 32 -8.40 -0.55 5.13
N ILE A 33 -7.26 -0.82 4.49
CA ILE A 33 -7.15 -1.17 3.06
C ILE A 33 -6.72 -2.63 3.00
N LYS A 34 -7.47 -3.47 2.29
CA LYS A 34 -7.15 -4.89 2.08
C LYS A 34 -6.84 -5.10 0.61
N MET A 35 -5.73 -5.77 0.31
CA MET A 35 -5.21 -5.90 -1.04
C MET A 35 -4.86 -7.35 -1.36
N GLU A 36 -5.24 -7.79 -2.54
CA GLU A 36 -4.71 -9.00 -3.16
C GLU A 36 -3.37 -8.68 -3.82
N ILE A 37 -2.37 -9.52 -3.59
CA ILE A 37 -1.06 -9.42 -4.20
C ILE A 37 -0.91 -10.55 -5.23
N PHE A 38 -0.56 -10.20 -6.48
CA PHE A 38 -0.55 -11.10 -7.63
C PHE A 38 0.72 -11.98 -7.66
N ALA A 39 0.88 -12.84 -6.67
CA ALA A 39 1.99 -13.80 -6.60
C ALA A 39 1.98 -14.78 -7.79
N ASP A 40 0.80 -15.06 -8.35
CA ASP A 40 0.63 -15.84 -9.58
C ASP A 40 1.30 -15.24 -10.82
N VAL A 41 1.50 -13.91 -10.85
CA VAL A 41 2.10 -13.20 -12.00
C VAL A 41 3.49 -12.67 -11.70
N VAL A 42 3.67 -12.07 -10.53
CA VAL A 42 4.89 -11.34 -10.16
C VAL A 42 5.44 -11.83 -8.82
N PRO A 43 5.79 -13.12 -8.69
CA PRO A 43 6.09 -13.76 -7.40
C PRO A 43 7.19 -13.07 -6.61
N LYS A 44 8.23 -12.55 -7.28
CA LYS A 44 9.33 -11.84 -6.61
C LYS A 44 8.90 -10.50 -6.00
N THR A 45 8.16 -9.70 -6.76
CA THR A 45 7.64 -8.39 -6.31
C THR A 45 6.58 -8.59 -5.24
N ALA A 46 5.71 -9.59 -5.43
CA ALA A 46 4.68 -9.98 -4.48
C ALA A 46 5.28 -10.37 -3.13
N GLU A 47 6.29 -11.25 -3.12
CA GLU A 47 6.93 -11.70 -1.90
C GLU A 47 7.68 -10.58 -1.19
N ASN A 48 8.38 -9.72 -1.94
CA ASN A 48 9.01 -8.52 -1.37
C ASN A 48 7.97 -7.63 -0.67
N PHE A 49 6.85 -7.32 -1.33
CA PHE A 49 5.80 -6.48 -0.76
C PHE A 49 5.18 -7.13 0.49
N ARG A 50 4.88 -8.44 0.42
CA ARG A 50 4.30 -9.21 1.53
C ARG A 50 5.21 -9.22 2.76
N GLN A 51 6.52 -9.47 2.59
CA GLN A 51 7.47 -9.46 3.71
C GLN A 51 7.59 -8.07 4.36
N LEU A 52 7.50 -7.00 3.58
CA LEU A 52 7.49 -5.62 4.10
C LEU A 52 6.17 -5.28 4.82
N CYS A 53 5.04 -5.89 4.43
CA CYS A 53 3.80 -5.82 5.20
C CYS A 53 3.89 -6.59 6.52
N THR A 54 4.48 -7.79 6.53
CA THR A 54 4.50 -8.66 7.72
C THR A 54 5.64 -8.37 8.69
N GLY A 55 6.67 -7.64 8.25
CA GLY A 55 7.88 -7.39 9.03
C GLY A 55 8.83 -8.58 9.09
N GLU A 56 8.67 -9.57 8.19
CA GLU A 56 9.59 -10.71 8.05
C GLU A 56 10.93 -10.29 7.46
N TYR A 57 10.94 -9.26 6.62
CA TYR A 57 12.17 -8.73 6.05
C TYR A 57 13.01 -8.04 7.14
N ARG A 58 14.30 -8.38 7.20
CA ARG A 58 15.25 -7.82 8.17
C ARG A 58 16.42 -7.17 7.46
N LYS A 59 16.74 -5.95 7.88
CA LYS A 59 17.97 -5.24 7.49
C LYS A 59 18.86 -5.14 8.71
N ASP A 60 20.09 -5.66 8.61
CA ASP A 60 21.06 -5.70 9.72
C ASP A 60 20.48 -6.34 11.00
N GLY A 61 19.64 -7.37 10.83
CA GLY A 61 18.99 -8.10 11.92
C GLY A 61 17.72 -7.43 12.49
N VAL A 62 17.43 -6.18 12.08
CA VAL A 62 16.26 -5.40 12.53
C VAL A 62 15.11 -5.58 11.55
N PRO A 63 13.89 -5.93 12.01
CA PRO A 63 12.70 -5.94 11.17
C PRO A 63 12.45 -4.56 10.55
N VAL A 64 12.30 -4.51 9.23
CA VAL A 64 11.92 -3.30 8.50
C VAL A 64 10.74 -3.59 7.59
N GLY A 65 9.87 -2.60 7.43
CA GLY A 65 8.61 -2.79 6.73
C GLY A 65 7.74 -1.54 6.75
N TYR A 66 6.49 -1.69 6.32
CA TYR A 66 5.59 -0.56 6.11
C TYR A 66 4.95 0.00 7.39
N LYS A 67 5.02 -0.73 8.51
CA LYS A 67 4.49 -0.25 9.78
C LYS A 67 5.17 1.06 10.18
N ASN A 68 4.36 2.05 10.54
CA ASN A 68 4.73 3.44 10.82
C ASN A 68 5.28 4.25 9.63
N SER A 69 5.30 3.68 8.42
CA SER A 69 5.65 4.44 7.20
C SER A 69 4.48 5.32 6.75
N GLN A 70 4.77 6.31 5.89
CA GLN A 70 3.82 7.35 5.51
C GLN A 70 3.56 7.38 4.00
N PHE A 71 2.39 7.87 3.61
CA PHE A 71 2.15 8.34 2.25
C PHE A 71 2.77 9.73 2.07
N HIS A 72 3.91 9.79 1.38
CA HIS A 72 4.67 11.02 1.21
C HIS A 72 4.24 11.86 0.00
N ARG A 73 3.43 11.29 -0.91
CA ARG A 73 2.89 11.99 -2.08
C ARG A 73 1.46 11.52 -2.41
N VAL A 74 0.54 12.47 -2.54
CA VAL A 74 -0.88 12.22 -2.85
C VAL A 74 -1.30 13.14 -4.00
N ILE A 75 -1.65 12.57 -5.14
CA ILE A 75 -2.11 13.32 -6.32
C ILE A 75 -3.53 12.86 -6.65
N LYS A 76 -4.49 13.74 -6.37
CA LYS A 76 -5.91 13.50 -6.66
C LYS A 76 -6.13 13.17 -8.14
N ASP A 77 -7.02 12.22 -8.40
CA ASP A 77 -7.34 11.72 -9.74
C ASP A 77 -6.15 11.05 -10.45
N PHE A 78 -5.09 10.71 -9.72
CA PHE A 78 -3.94 9.99 -10.23
C PHE A 78 -3.53 8.83 -9.33
N MET A 79 -2.85 9.10 -8.21
CA MET A 79 -2.29 8.07 -7.35
C MET A 79 -1.94 8.57 -5.95
N ILE A 80 -1.84 7.63 -5.01
CA ILE A 80 -1.28 7.83 -3.66
C ILE A 80 -0.03 6.96 -3.50
N GLN A 81 1.10 7.57 -3.11
CA GLN A 81 2.41 6.92 -3.04
C GLN A 81 2.95 6.91 -1.61
N GLY A 82 3.44 5.76 -1.20
CA GLY A 82 4.00 5.51 0.13
C GLY A 82 5.08 4.42 0.08
N GLY A 83 5.36 3.81 1.22
CA GLY A 83 6.29 2.69 1.31
C GLY A 83 7.76 3.06 1.46
N ASP A 84 8.10 4.36 1.41
CA ASP A 84 9.43 4.83 1.82
C ASP A 84 9.54 4.79 3.35
N PHE A 85 9.93 3.64 3.90
CA PHE A 85 10.17 3.46 5.34
C PHE A 85 11.60 3.78 5.77
N VAL A 86 12.48 4.13 4.82
CA VAL A 86 13.90 4.44 5.10
C VAL A 86 14.06 5.95 5.34
N ASN A 87 13.59 6.77 4.41
CA ASN A 87 13.72 8.23 4.46
C ASN A 87 12.37 8.93 4.67
N GLY A 88 11.26 8.32 4.27
CA GLY A 88 9.91 8.86 4.45
C GLY A 88 9.59 10.10 3.61
N ASP A 89 10.42 10.42 2.62
CA ASP A 89 10.30 11.61 1.76
C ASP A 89 10.21 11.30 0.26
N GLY A 90 10.31 10.03 -0.11
CA GLY A 90 10.24 9.54 -1.49
C GLY A 90 11.60 9.44 -2.18
N THR A 91 12.71 9.63 -1.46
CA THR A 91 14.07 9.50 -2.02
C THR A 91 14.57 8.06 -2.06
N ASP A 92 13.94 7.13 -1.34
CA ASP A 92 14.41 5.74 -1.31
C ASP A 92 14.18 5.02 -2.66
N THR A 93 15.25 4.55 -3.29
CA THR A 93 15.18 3.82 -4.57
C THR A 93 15.31 2.30 -4.39
N ASN A 94 15.37 1.80 -3.15
CA ASN A 94 15.60 0.39 -2.85
C ASN A 94 14.40 -0.55 -3.11
N GLY A 95 13.40 -0.13 -3.90
CA GLY A 95 12.28 -0.97 -4.32
C GLY A 95 11.20 -1.21 -3.26
N CYS A 96 11.20 -0.46 -2.16
CA CYS A 96 10.15 -0.47 -1.14
C CYS A 96 8.95 0.42 -1.47
N GLN A 97 9.13 1.42 -2.33
CA GLN A 97 8.07 2.36 -2.65
C GLN A 97 7.01 1.71 -3.52
N PHE A 98 5.76 2.08 -3.24
CA PHE A 98 4.61 1.67 -4.04
C PHE A 98 3.62 2.82 -4.18
N PHE A 99 2.71 2.71 -5.13
CA PHE A 99 1.57 3.59 -5.23
C PHE A 99 0.29 2.81 -5.55
N ILE A 100 -0.84 3.36 -5.10
CA ILE A 100 -2.17 2.89 -5.44
C ILE A 100 -2.76 3.89 -6.45
N THR A 101 -3.17 3.40 -7.61
CA THR A 101 -3.82 4.23 -8.62
C THR A 101 -5.25 4.61 -8.17
N CYS A 102 -5.61 5.87 -8.36
CA CYS A 102 -6.95 6.39 -8.03
C CYS A 102 -7.81 6.63 -9.28
N ALA A 103 -7.20 6.60 -10.46
CA ALA A 103 -7.83 6.66 -11.76
C ALA A 103 -7.12 5.71 -12.75
N LYS A 104 -7.69 5.55 -13.94
CA LYS A 104 -7.06 4.77 -15.02
C LYS A 104 -5.78 5.47 -15.48
N CYS A 105 -4.67 4.75 -15.47
CA CYS A 105 -3.33 5.31 -15.73
C CYS A 105 -2.63 4.56 -16.88
N ASP A 106 -3.26 4.46 -18.05
CA ASP A 106 -2.76 3.69 -19.20
C ASP A 106 -1.33 4.09 -19.62
N PHE A 107 -0.93 5.34 -19.37
CA PHE A 107 0.41 5.84 -19.68
C PHE A 107 1.53 5.26 -18.79
N LEU A 108 1.18 4.52 -17.74
CA LEU A 108 2.12 3.79 -16.86
C LEU A 108 2.36 2.35 -17.32
N ASP A 109 1.55 1.84 -18.26
CA ASP A 109 1.67 0.48 -18.77
C ASP A 109 3.06 0.26 -19.38
N GLY A 110 3.68 -0.87 -19.03
CA GLY A 110 5.06 -1.20 -19.44
C GLY A 110 6.16 -0.40 -18.73
N LYS A 111 5.82 0.60 -17.91
CA LYS A 111 6.79 1.40 -17.14
C LYS A 111 6.82 1.02 -15.66
N HIS A 112 5.69 0.62 -15.10
CA HIS A 112 5.56 0.22 -13.70
C HIS A 112 4.92 -1.16 -13.61
N VAL A 113 5.43 -2.00 -12.72
CA VAL A 113 4.92 -3.35 -12.52
C VAL A 113 3.67 -3.28 -11.65
N VAL A 114 2.51 -3.67 -12.20
CA VAL A 114 1.30 -3.88 -11.41
C VAL A 114 1.41 -5.21 -10.68
N PHE A 115 1.34 -5.18 -9.35
CA PHE A 115 1.55 -6.37 -8.51
C PHE A 115 0.41 -6.69 -7.56
N GLY A 116 -0.69 -5.95 -7.60
CA GLY A 116 -1.84 -6.21 -6.74
C GLY A 116 -3.04 -5.31 -7.03
N ARG A 117 -4.12 -5.48 -6.25
CA ARG A 117 -5.32 -4.64 -6.28
C ARG A 117 -5.97 -4.54 -4.92
N VAL A 118 -6.73 -3.48 -4.72
CA VAL A 118 -7.58 -3.30 -3.52
C VAL A 118 -8.82 -4.21 -3.63
N LEU A 119 -9.03 -5.05 -2.62
CA LEU A 119 -10.23 -5.90 -2.46
C LEU A 119 -11.31 -5.22 -1.63
N ASP A 120 -10.88 -4.46 -0.63
CA ASP A 120 -11.72 -3.73 0.30
C ASP A 120 -10.99 -2.49 0.86
N GLY A 121 -11.73 -1.50 1.33
CA GLY A 121 -11.15 -0.26 1.85
C GLY A 121 -10.95 0.84 0.81
N MET A 122 -11.63 0.77 -0.35
CA MET A 122 -11.58 1.85 -1.34
C MET A 122 -12.07 3.20 -0.79
N LEU A 123 -12.96 3.21 0.20
CA LEU A 123 -13.34 4.44 0.91
C LEU A 123 -12.14 5.06 1.65
N THR A 124 -11.28 4.24 2.27
CA THR A 124 -10.05 4.69 2.90
C THR A 124 -9.08 5.27 1.87
N VAL A 125 -8.92 4.61 0.72
CA VAL A 125 -8.11 5.14 -0.41
C VAL A 125 -8.62 6.51 -0.85
N ARG A 126 -9.94 6.68 -1.01
CA ARG A 126 -10.54 7.98 -1.39
C ARG A 126 -10.39 9.05 -0.30
N LYS A 127 -10.44 8.69 0.98
CA LYS A 127 -10.13 9.63 2.07
C LYS A 127 -8.69 10.13 1.99
N ILE A 128 -7.73 9.23 1.73
CA ILE A 128 -6.31 9.58 1.55
C ILE A 128 -6.14 10.47 0.32
N GLU A 129 -6.74 10.11 -0.82
CA GLU A 129 -6.68 10.87 -2.07
C GLU A 129 -7.20 12.31 -1.92
N ASN A 130 -8.25 12.52 -1.12
CA ASN A 130 -8.84 13.86 -0.90
C ASN A 130 -8.19 14.64 0.26
N ALA A 131 -7.09 14.14 0.83
CA ALA A 131 -6.38 14.85 1.88
C ALA A 131 -5.78 16.18 1.36
N PRO A 132 -5.80 17.26 2.15
CA PRO A 132 -5.13 18.50 1.78
C PRO A 132 -3.62 18.30 1.60
N VAL A 133 -3.09 18.69 0.46
CA VAL A 133 -1.65 18.59 0.15
C VAL A 133 -0.97 19.96 0.14
N GLY A 134 0.32 19.97 0.45
CA GLY A 134 1.22 21.12 0.37
C GLY A 134 2.15 21.03 -0.83
N GLN A 135 3.37 21.57 -0.67
CA GLN A 135 4.41 21.52 -1.70
C GLN A 135 4.74 20.07 -2.09
N ASN A 136 5.03 19.84 -3.37
CA ASN A 136 5.34 18.53 -3.95
C ASN A 136 4.24 17.46 -3.73
N ASN A 137 2.99 17.89 -3.54
CA ASN A 137 1.84 17.03 -3.29
C ASN A 137 1.96 16.20 -2.00
N LYS A 138 2.76 16.67 -1.02
CA LYS A 138 2.89 16.04 0.29
C LYS A 138 1.64 16.32 1.15
N PRO A 139 0.99 15.33 1.78
CA PRO A 139 -0.11 15.58 2.70
C PRO A 139 0.26 16.55 3.83
N LYS A 140 -0.61 17.51 4.12
CA LYS A 140 -0.41 18.49 5.23
C LYS A 140 -0.54 17.83 6.59
N ILE A 141 -1.41 16.82 6.68
CA ILE A 141 -1.58 15.98 7.86
C ILE A 141 -0.91 14.64 7.54
N PRO A 142 -0.03 14.11 8.42
CA PRO A 142 0.60 12.82 8.20
C PRO A 142 -0.44 11.71 8.01
N ILE A 143 -0.28 10.93 6.94
CA ILE A 143 -1.08 9.75 6.65
C ILE A 143 -0.17 8.54 6.81
N VAL A 144 -0.41 7.75 7.85
CA VAL A 144 0.50 6.74 8.37
C VAL A 144 -0.15 5.37 8.28
N ILE A 145 0.65 4.36 7.93
CA ILE A 145 0.30 2.95 8.07
C ILE A 145 0.55 2.58 9.53
N GLU A 146 -0.49 2.58 10.36
CA GLU A 146 -0.39 2.32 11.80
C GLU A 146 -0.07 0.85 12.09
N GLN A 147 -0.74 -0.05 11.39
CA GLN A 147 -0.45 -1.49 11.38
C GLN A 147 -0.53 -2.03 9.96
N CYS A 148 0.20 -3.11 9.71
CA CYS A 148 0.14 -3.85 8.47
C CYS A 148 0.49 -5.31 8.71
N GLY A 149 0.07 -6.17 7.77
CA GLY A 149 0.34 -7.58 7.84
C GLY A 149 -0.31 -8.34 6.70
N GLN A 150 -0.33 -9.66 6.84
CA GLN A 150 -1.03 -10.58 5.97
C GLN A 150 -2.28 -11.09 6.70
N LEU A 151 -3.39 -11.24 5.96
CA LEU A 151 -4.62 -11.87 6.45
C LEU A 151 -4.56 -13.40 6.38
#